data_AF-A0A1P8WT64-F1
#
_entry.id   AF-A0A1P8WT64-F1
#
_cell.length_a   1.000
_cell.length_b   1.000
_cell.length_c   1.000
_cell.angle_alpha   90.00
_cell.angle_beta   90.00
_cell.angle_gamma   90.00
#
_symmetry.space_group_name_H-M   'P 1'
#
loop_
_entity.id
_entity.type
_entity.pdbx_description
1 polymer ?
#
loop_
_entity_poly.entity_id
_entity_poly.type
_entity_poly.pdbx_seq_one_letter_code
_entity_poly.pdbx_strand_id
1 'polypeptide(L)'
;MDLKALETLALLERKASAGPWYVRRLDDELCMGALAVSTRPDTGACESMRAGNWPGGEIVAACTIQSPPYVVPADERDEDNARLIAEVRNALPELLRLARQALDEK
;
A
#
# COMPACT_ATOMS: atom_id res chain seq x y z
N MET A 1 -17.63 15.10 -6.98
CA MET A 1 -16.44 15.55 -6.22
C MET A 1 -16.28 17.03 -6.48
N ASP A 2 -16.15 17.85 -5.44
CA ASP A 2 -15.93 19.29 -5.56
C ASP A 2 -14.43 19.63 -5.47
N LEU A 3 -14.09 20.91 -5.67
CA LEU A 3 -12.70 21.39 -5.66
C LEU A 3 -12.01 21.15 -4.32
N LYS A 4 -12.75 21.34 -3.22
CA LYS A 4 -12.24 21.18 -1.85
C LYS A 4 -11.88 19.73 -1.56
N ALA A 5 -12.72 18.78 -1.97
CA ALA A 5 -12.43 17.36 -1.86
C ALA A 5 -11.18 16.98 -2.68
N LEU A 6 -11.05 17.52 -3.89
CA LEU A 6 -9.88 17.28 -4.74
C LEU A 6 -8.58 17.84 -4.12
N GLU A 7 -8.62 19.03 -3.54
CA GLU A 7 -7.48 19.63 -2.83
C GLU A 7 -7.10 18.83 -1.58
N THR A 8 -8.09 18.28 -0.88
CA THR A 8 -7.86 17.41 0.28
C THR A 8 -7.11 16.15 -0.14
N LEU A 9 -7.53 15.49 -1.22
CA LEU A 9 -6.83 14.32 -1.74
C LEU A 9 -5.41 14.66 -2.21
N ALA A 10 -5.22 15.79 -2.90
CA ALA A 10 -3.89 16.25 -3.31
C ALA A 10 -2.96 16.54 -2.12
N LEU A 11 -3.50 17.06 -1.02
CA LEU A 11 -2.71 17.26 0.20
C LEU A 11 -2.30 15.94 0.85
N LEU A 12 -3.22 14.96 0.89
CA LEU A 12 -2.94 13.63 1.43
C LEU A 12 -1.91 12.88 0.58
N GLU A 13 -2.03 12.96 -0.75
CA GLU A 13 -1.09 12.37 -1.70
C GLU A 13 0.36 12.82 -1.43
N ARG A 14 0.57 14.12 -1.22
CA ARG A 14 1.90 14.68 -0.93
C ARG A 14 2.46 14.34 0.46
N LYS A 15 1.58 14.04 1.42
CA LYS A 15 1.97 13.71 2.81
C LYS A 15 2.26 12.22 3.01
N ALA A 16 1.64 11.37 2.19
CA ALA A 16 1.87 9.93 2.22
C ALA A 16 3.31 9.60 1.77
N SER A 17 3.78 8.40 2.10
CA SER A 17 5.04 7.87 1.58
C SER A 17 5.09 8.02 0.05
N ALA A 18 6.24 8.46 -0.47
CA ALA A 18 6.42 8.60 -1.92
C ALA A 18 6.23 7.25 -2.61
N GLY A 19 5.60 7.26 -3.78
CA GLY A 19 5.55 6.10 -4.67
C GLY A 19 6.89 5.87 -5.40
N PRO A 20 7.00 4.79 -6.18
CA PRO A 20 5.97 3.77 -6.40
C PRO A 20 5.76 2.86 -5.18
N TRP A 21 4.53 2.40 -4.99
CA TRP A 21 4.19 1.38 -3.99
C TRP A 21 3.96 0.03 -4.67
N TYR A 22 4.30 -1.02 -3.95
CA TYR A 22 4.26 -2.41 -4.40
C TYR A 22 3.60 -3.29 -3.35
N VAL A 23 3.04 -4.41 -3.80
CA VAL A 23 2.66 -5.49 -2.89
C VAL A 23 3.90 -6.33 -2.61
N ARG A 24 4.11 -6.67 -1.34
CA ARG A 24 5.23 -7.50 -0.89
C ARG A 24 4.74 -8.62 0.01
N ARG A 25 5.13 -9.85 -0.32
CA ARG A 25 4.95 -11.03 0.52
C ARG A 25 6.17 -11.19 1.41
N LEU A 26 5.90 -11.39 2.68
CA LEU A 26 6.89 -11.64 3.72
C LEU A 26 6.50 -12.92 4.44
N ASP A 27 7.49 -13.57 5.04
CA ASP A 27 7.29 -14.84 5.71
C ASP A 27 8.24 -14.93 6.89
N ASP A 28 7.79 -15.46 8.02
CA ASP A 28 8.66 -15.75 9.15
C ASP A 28 9.35 -17.12 9.01
N GLU A 29 10.15 -17.50 10.00
CA GLU A 29 10.83 -18.79 10.05
C GLU A 29 9.90 -20.01 10.16
N LEU A 30 8.61 -19.80 10.47
CA LEU A 30 7.58 -20.83 10.61
C LEU A 30 6.66 -20.94 9.39
N CYS A 31 7.01 -20.28 8.29
CA CYS A 31 6.16 -20.17 7.09
C CYS A 31 4.81 -19.46 7.37
N MET A 32 4.78 -18.59 8.37
CA MET A 32 3.62 -17.74 8.64
C MET A 32 3.79 -16.39 7.94
N GLY A 33 2.82 -16.08 7.08
CA GLY A 33 2.93 -14.98 6.14
C GLY A 33 2.54 -13.61 6.70
N ALA A 34 3.11 -12.59 6.07
CA ALA A 34 2.56 -11.25 6.08
C ALA A 34 2.43 -10.73 4.65
N LEU A 35 1.41 -9.92 4.44
CA LEU A 35 1.19 -9.22 3.19
C LEU A 35 1.14 -7.72 3.44
N ALA A 36 1.97 -6.97 2.74
CA ALA A 36 2.13 -5.55 2.98
C ALA A 36 2.25 -4.75 1.69
N VAL A 37 1.91 -3.47 1.78
CA VAL A 37 2.26 -2.44 0.81
C VAL A 37 3.62 -1.87 1.19
N SER A 38 4.53 -1.80 0.23
CA SER A 38 5.92 -1.40 0.43
C SER A 38 6.39 -0.39 -0.62
N THR A 39 7.38 0.43 -0.26
CA THR A 39 8.14 1.25 -1.21
C THR A 39 9.19 0.46 -2.00
N ARG A 40 9.32 -0.85 -1.75
CA ARG A 40 10.18 -1.76 -2.51
C ARG A 40 9.38 -2.90 -3.15
N PRO A 41 9.75 -3.33 -4.36
CA PRO A 41 9.12 -4.46 -5.00
C PRO A 41 9.37 -5.75 -4.22
N ASP A 42 8.47 -6.71 -4.35
CA ASP A 42 8.71 -8.06 -3.88
C ASP A 42 9.82 -8.73 -4.70
N THR A 43 10.72 -9.41 -4.01
CA THR A 43 11.79 -10.21 -4.61
C THR A 43 11.41 -11.68 -4.71
N GLY A 44 10.33 -12.11 -4.03
CA GLY A 44 9.95 -13.51 -3.89
C GLY A 44 10.87 -14.31 -2.97
N ALA A 45 11.94 -13.70 -2.43
CA ALA A 45 12.89 -14.37 -1.55
C ALA A 45 12.44 -14.38 -0.08
N CYS A 46 11.25 -13.86 0.23
CA CYS A 46 10.69 -13.80 1.59
C CYS A 46 11.68 -13.15 2.59
N GLU A 47 12.30 -12.06 2.16
CA GLU A 47 13.38 -11.40 2.89
C GLU A 47 12.87 -10.69 4.15
N SER A 48 13.78 -10.42 5.08
CA SER A 48 13.55 -9.68 6.34
C SER A 48 12.83 -10.46 7.45
N MET A 49 11.59 -10.94 7.25
CA MET A 49 10.87 -11.62 8.34
C MET A 49 11.53 -12.95 8.75
N ARG A 50 12.02 -13.74 7.79
CA ARG A 50 12.83 -14.95 8.07
C ARG A 50 14.14 -14.69 8.79
N ALA A 51 14.67 -13.46 8.68
CA ALA A 51 15.86 -13.03 9.42
C ALA A 51 15.51 -12.51 10.83
N GLY A 52 14.27 -12.70 11.28
CA GLY A 52 13.77 -12.26 12.58
C GLY A 52 13.52 -10.75 12.66
N ASN A 53 13.42 -10.04 11.53
CA ASN A 53 13.25 -8.58 11.54
C ASN A 53 12.13 -8.10 10.59
N TRP A 54 11.24 -7.25 11.10
CA TRP A 54 10.26 -6.57 10.27
C TRP A 54 10.93 -5.43 9.47
N PRO A 55 10.78 -5.35 8.14
CA PRO A 55 11.40 -4.31 7.32
C PRO A 55 10.65 -2.97 7.42
N GLY A 56 10.39 -2.47 8.63
CA GLY A 56 9.49 -1.34 8.89
C GLY A 56 9.85 -0.03 8.16
N GLY A 57 11.11 0.17 7.75
CA GLY A 57 11.52 1.32 6.95
C GLY A 57 11.00 1.31 5.51
N GLU A 58 10.52 0.17 5.02
CA GLU A 58 10.05 -0.03 3.65
C GLU A 58 8.54 -0.32 3.59
N ILE A 59 7.91 -0.60 4.72
CA ILE A 59 6.49 -0.96 4.80
C ILE A 59 5.64 0.29 5.02
N VAL A 60 4.65 0.47 4.14
CA VAL A 60 3.65 1.54 4.19
C VAL A 60 2.41 1.10 4.96
N ALA A 61 1.91 -0.11 4.69
CA ALA A 61 0.73 -0.67 5.34
C ALA A 61 0.81 -2.20 5.37
N ALA A 62 0.34 -2.81 6.46
CA ALA A 62 0.14 -4.25 6.53
C ALA A 62 -1.33 -4.58 6.23
N CYS A 63 -1.54 -5.55 5.34
CA CYS A 63 -2.86 -6.09 4.98
C CYS A 63 -3.11 -7.46 5.62
N THR A 64 -2.03 -8.22 5.89
CA THR A 64 -2.05 -9.42 6.74
C THR A 64 -0.78 -9.55 7.58
N ILE A 65 -0.91 -10.03 8.81
CA ILE A 65 0.16 -10.55 9.68
C ILE A 65 -0.42 -11.74 10.45
N GLN A 66 0.05 -12.95 10.15
CA GLN A 66 -0.49 -14.19 10.73
C GLN A 66 0.23 -14.64 12.02
N SER A 67 1.45 -14.17 12.27
CA SER A 67 2.27 -14.56 13.43
C SER A 67 2.87 -13.34 14.14
N PRO A 68 2.36 -12.96 15.33
CA PRO A 68 1.07 -13.37 15.87
C PRO A 68 -0.09 -12.91 14.95
N PRO A 69 -1.30 -13.52 15.04
CA PRO A 69 -2.45 -13.14 14.22
C PRO A 69 -2.95 -11.74 14.62
N TYR A 70 -2.33 -10.72 14.04
CA TYR A 70 -2.48 -9.33 14.44
C TYR A 70 -3.32 -8.53 13.44
N VAL A 71 -3.14 -8.83 12.15
CA VAL A 71 -3.95 -8.28 11.06
C VAL A 71 -4.37 -9.48 10.23
N VAL A 72 -5.53 -10.07 10.50
CA VAL A 72 -6.04 -11.22 9.74
C VAL A 72 -7.48 -10.91 9.34
N PRO A 73 -7.73 -10.53 8.07
CA PRO A 73 -9.08 -10.24 7.63
C PRO A 73 -9.90 -11.52 7.53
N ALA A 74 -11.14 -11.47 8.02
CA ALA A 74 -12.04 -12.62 8.03
C ALA A 74 -12.56 -13.01 6.63
N ASP A 75 -12.44 -12.12 5.64
CA ASP A 75 -12.89 -12.33 4.27
C ASP A 75 -11.78 -12.78 3.31
N GLU A 76 -10.55 -12.98 3.81
CA GLU A 76 -9.39 -13.45 3.04
C GLU A 76 -9.03 -12.54 1.84
N ARG A 77 -9.38 -11.25 1.90
CA ARG A 77 -9.12 -10.27 0.82
C ARG A 77 -7.86 -9.43 1.02
N ASP A 78 -6.94 -9.87 1.86
CA ASP A 78 -5.71 -9.14 2.13
C ASP A 78 -4.90 -8.83 0.88
N GLU A 79 -4.81 -9.78 -0.07
CA GLU A 79 -4.10 -9.57 -1.33
C GLU A 79 -4.77 -8.55 -2.23
N ASP A 80 -6.08 -8.63 -2.38
CA ASP A 80 -6.83 -7.65 -3.15
C ASP A 80 -6.76 -6.26 -2.52
N ASN A 81 -6.80 -6.17 -1.19
CA ASN A 81 -6.65 -4.93 -0.45
C ASN A 81 -5.26 -4.32 -0.67
N ALA A 82 -4.19 -5.11 -0.55
CA ALA A 82 -2.82 -4.65 -0.78
C ALA A 82 -2.63 -4.14 -2.21
N ARG A 83 -3.13 -4.89 -3.21
CA ARG A 83 -3.09 -4.52 -4.62
C ARG A 83 -3.83 -3.21 -4.87
N LEU A 84 -5.06 -3.08 -4.36
CA LEU A 84 -5.86 -1.87 -4.53
C LEU A 84 -5.14 -0.64 -3.97
N ILE A 85 -4.56 -0.73 -2.77
CA ILE A 85 -3.84 0.39 -2.15
C ILE A 85 -2.65 0.81 -3.01
N ALA A 86 -1.83 -0.15 -3.46
CA ALA A 86 -0.65 0.13 -4.29
C ALA A 86 -1.04 0.78 -5.62
N GLU A 87 -2.00 0.19 -6.34
CA GLU A 87 -2.47 0.69 -7.64
C GLU A 87 -3.12 2.06 -7.54
N VAL A 88 -4.03 2.26 -6.58
CA VAL A 88 -4.68 3.56 -6.36
C VAL A 88 -3.64 4.61 -6.03
N ARG A 89 -2.66 4.32 -5.16
CA ARG A 89 -1.61 5.29 -4.83
C ARG A 89 -0.80 5.68 -6.06
N ASN A 90 -0.39 4.71 -6.87
CA ASN A 90 0.44 4.94 -8.04
C ASN A 90 -0.32 5.74 -9.12
N ALA A 91 -1.63 5.51 -9.27
CA ALA A 91 -2.48 6.24 -10.20
C ALA A 91 -2.91 7.62 -9.68
N LEU A 92 -2.94 7.84 -8.37
CA LEU A 92 -3.53 9.03 -7.74
C LEU A 92 -2.99 10.37 -8.29
N PRO A 93 -1.67 10.58 -8.49
CA PRO A 93 -1.18 11.85 -9.03
C PRO A 93 -1.80 12.21 -10.38
N GLU A 94 -1.93 11.22 -11.27
CA GLU A 94 -2.51 11.41 -12.60
C GLU A 94 -4.03 11.60 -12.54
N LEU A 95 -4.72 10.83 -11.69
CA LEU A 95 -6.15 11.01 -11.46
C LEU A 95 -6.47 12.41 -10.92
N LEU A 96 -5.65 12.95 -10.03
CA LEU A 96 -5.80 14.30 -9.51
C LEU A 96 -5.59 15.37 -10.60
N ARG A 97 -4.58 15.17 -11.47
CA ARG A 97 -4.30 16.07 -12.60
C ARG A 97 -5.49 16.13 -13.57
N LEU A 98 -6.01 14.96 -13.96
CA LEU A 98 -7.16 14.84 -14.86
C LEU A 98 -8.44 15.44 -14.24
N ALA A 99 -8.68 15.17 -12.97
CA ALA A 99 -9.84 15.72 -12.27
C ALA A 99 -9.81 17.25 -12.16
N ARG A 100 -8.62 17.85 -12.03
CA ARG A 100 -8.48 19.32 -12.02
C ARG A 100 -8.85 19.92 -13.38
N GLN A 101 -8.29 19.36 -14.46
CA GLN A 101 -8.59 19.82 -15.82
C GLN A 101 -10.10 19.76 -16.13
N ALA A 102 -10.75 18.65 -15.80
CA ALA A 102 -12.19 18.49 -16.05
C ALA A 102 -13.09 19.41 -15.22
N LEU A 103 -12.60 19.96 -14.11
CA LEU A 103 -13.32 20.93 -13.30
C LEU A 103 -13.06 22.37 -13.74
N ASP A 104 -11.86 22.68 -14.25
CA ASP A 104 -11.51 24.01 -14.76
C ASP A 104 -12.16 24.29 -16.13
N GLU A 105 -12.55 23.23 -16.87
CA GLU A 105 -13.30 23.32 -18.13
C GLU A 105 -14.82 23.56 -17.95
N LYS A 106 -15.32 23.56 -16.71
CA LYS A 106 -16.74 23.78 -16.38
C LYS A 106 -16.99 25.17 -15.80
#